data_AF-A0A8T4NSK3-F1
#
_entry.id   AF-A0A8T4NSK3-F1
#
_cell.length_a   1.000
_cell.length_b   1.000
_cell.length_c   1.000
_cell.angle_alpha   90.00
_cell.angle_beta   90.00
_cell.angle_gamma   90.00
#
_symmetry.space_group_name_H-M   'P 1'
#
loop_
_entity.id
_entity.type
_entity.pdbx_description
1 polymer ?
#
loop_
_entity_poly.entity_id
_entity_poly.type
_entity_poly.pdbx_seq_one_letter_code
_entity_poly.pdbx_strand_id
1 'polypeptide(L)' 'MITSLWMIMAIIFLIMTGIALAVFLFIFWILMIIDAAKRKFKNENERVIWILILVFLGMLGAVIYYFAVKINNRK' A
#
# COMPACT_ATOMS: atom_id res chain seq x y z
N MET A 1 -27.01 31.09 2.33
CA MET A 1 -27.49 29.89 3.05
C MET A 1 -27.43 28.62 2.19
N ILE A 2 -27.87 28.65 0.92
CA ILE A 2 -27.83 27.46 0.03
C ILE A 2 -26.41 27.14 -0.48
N THR A 3 -25.61 28.15 -0.83
CA THR A 3 -24.22 27.96 -1.33
C THR A 3 -23.28 27.31 -0.30
N SER A 4 -23.48 27.60 0.98
CA SER A 4 -22.74 26.98 2.08
C SER A 4 -23.05 25.49 2.28
N LEU A 5 -24.27 25.04 1.96
CA LEU A 5 -24.66 23.63 2.04
C LEU A 5 -23.97 22.77 0.98
N TRP A 6 -23.86 23.28 -0.26
CA TRP A 6 -23.16 22.60 -1.34
C TRP A 6 -21.66 22.43 -1.06
N MET A 7 -21.01 23.44 -0.45
CA MET A 7 -19.61 23.34 -0.05
C MET A 7 -19.39 22.25 1.00
N ILE A 8 -20.28 22.14 1.99
CA ILE A 8 -20.20 21.09 3.02
C ILE A 8 -20.35 19.69 2.40
N MET A 9 -21.31 19.51 1.49
CA MET A 9 -21.49 18.24 0.78
C MET A 9 -20.25 17.85 -0.04
N ALA A 10 -19.64 18.81 -0.75
CA ALA A 10 -18.43 18.57 -1.52
C ALA A 10 -17.24 18.18 -0.62
N ILE A 11 -17.08 18.83 0.54
CA ILE A 11 -16.01 18.51 1.50
C ILE A 11 -16.20 17.10 2.07
N ILE A 12 -17.42 16.73 2.47
CA ILE A 12 -17.72 15.38 2.97
C ILE A 12 -17.41 14.33 1.90
N PHE A 13 -17.80 14.57 0.65
CA PHE A 13 -17.49 13.67 -0.46
C PHE A 13 -15.98 13.50 -0.68
N LEU A 14 -15.22 14.60 -0.60
CA LEU A 14 -13.76 14.58 -0.76
C LEU A 14 -13.08 13.83 0.40
N ILE A 15 -13.57 14.00 1.64
CA ILE A 15 -13.07 13.25 2.80
C ILE A 15 -13.38 11.76 2.66
N MET A 16 -14.60 11.40 2.27
CA MET A 16 -15.01 10.00 2.10
C MET A 16 -14.17 9.29 1.02
N THR A 17 -13.91 9.95 -0.10
CA THR A 17 -13.06 9.41 -1.16
C THR A 17 -11.59 9.32 -0.72
N GLY A 18 -11.08 10.31 0.01
CA GLY A 18 -9.74 10.27 0.62
C GLY A 18 -9.55 9.09 1.58
N ILE A 19 -10.53 8.84 2.46
CA ILE A 19 -10.50 7.72 3.41
C ILE A 19 -10.54 6.39 2.65
N ALA A 20 -11.41 6.25 1.65
CA ALA A 20 -11.50 5.03 0.85
C ALA A 20 -10.16 4.70 0.16
N LEU A 21 -9.49 5.71 -0.41
CA LEU A 21 -8.17 5.56 -1.01
C LEU A 21 -7.10 5.17 0.03
N ALA A 22 -7.09 5.81 1.19
CA ALA A 22 -6.16 5.48 2.26
C ALA A 22 -6.31 4.03 2.74
N VAL A 23 -7.55 3.57 2.91
CA VAL A 23 -7.85 2.16 3.28
C VAL A 23 -7.38 1.21 2.18
N PHE A 24 -7.64 1.53 0.92
CA PHE A 24 -7.19 0.69 -0.20
C PHE A 24 -5.66 0.57 -0.25
N LEU A 25 -4.94 1.68 -0.08
CA LEU A 25 -3.48 1.69 -0.02
C LEU A 25 -2.93 0.91 1.19
N PHE A 26 -3.63 0.98 2.32
CA PHE A 26 -3.25 0.24 3.52
C PHE A 26 -3.44 -1.27 3.34
N ILE A 27 -4.56 -1.69 2.74
CA ILE A 27 -4.80 -3.09 2.38
C ILE A 27 -3.74 -3.57 1.39
N PHE A 28 -3.43 -2.77 0.36
CA PHE A 28 -2.39 -3.08 -0.62
C PHE A 28 -1.02 -3.28 0.04
N TRP A 29 -0.65 -2.42 0.98
CA TRP A 29 0.59 -2.55 1.74
C TRP A 29 0.66 -3.85 2.54
N ILE A 30 -0.41 -4.20 3.26
CA ILE A 30 -0.50 -5.46 4.01
C ILE A 30 -0.40 -6.67 3.07
N LEU A 31 -1.07 -6.63 1.92
CA LEU A 31 -0.99 -7.70 0.93
C LEU A 31 0.44 -7.92 0.42
N MET A 32 1.25 -6.86 0.28
CA MET A 32 2.67 -6.99 -0.10
C MET A 32 3.51 -7.62 1.01
N ILE A 33 3.23 -7.30 2.28
CA ILE A 33 3.85 -7.98 3.42
C ILE A 33 3.50 -9.47 3.43
N ILE A 34 2.25 -9.82 3.16
CA ILE A 34 1.81 -11.22 3.08
C ILE A 34 2.48 -11.93 1.90
N ASP A 35 2.58 -11.28 0.74
CA ASP A 35 3.28 -11.84 -0.44
C ASP A 35 4.75 -12.11 -0.10
N ALA A 36 5.45 -11.15 0.50
CA ALA A 36 6.83 -11.33 0.97
C ALA A 36 6.93 -12.43 2.02
N ALA A 37 5.99 -12.54 2.95
CA ALA A 37 6.02 -13.57 3.97
C ALA A 37 5.78 -14.99 3.42
N LYS A 38 4.94 -15.13 2.37
CA LYS A 38 4.58 -16.42 1.76
C LYS A 38 5.54 -16.83 0.62
N ARG A 39 6.24 -15.89 0.01
CA ARG A 39 7.17 -16.16 -1.09
C ARG A 39 8.36 -16.97 -0.57
N LYS A 40 8.69 -18.05 -1.28
CA LYS A 40 9.91 -18.83 -1.03
C LYS A 40 11.09 -18.12 -1.68
N PHE A 41 11.79 -17.28 -0.90
CA PHE A 41 13.07 -16.72 -1.32
C PHE A 41 14.15 -17.81 -1.30
N LYS A 42 15.16 -17.69 -2.17
CA LYS A 42 16.30 -18.63 -2.18
C LYS A 42 17.12 -18.52 -0.89
N ASN A 43 17.23 -17.33 -0.33
CA ASN A 43 17.87 -17.06 0.96
C ASN A 43 16.84 -16.61 2.00
N GLU A 44 16.91 -17.14 3.22
CA GLU A 44 16.07 -16.66 4.33
C GLU A 44 16.33 -15.18 4.66
N ASN A 45 17.58 -14.72 4.53
CA ASN A 45 17.93 -13.32 4.79
C ASN A 45 17.20 -12.35 3.84
N GLU A 46 16.99 -12.72 2.58
CA GLU A 46 16.27 -11.87 1.61
C GLU A 46 14.83 -11.65 2.04
N ARG A 47 14.17 -12.69 2.58
CA ARG A 47 12.81 -12.58 3.11
C ARG A 47 12.74 -11.56 4.24
N VAL A 48 13.68 -11.64 5.18
CA VAL A 48 13.73 -10.75 6.35
C VAL A 48 13.98 -9.31 5.91
N ILE A 49 14.90 -9.09 4.97
CA ILE A 49 15.22 -7.76 4.42
C ILE A 49 14.00 -7.14 3.74
N TRP A 50 13.27 -7.89 2.92
CA TRP A 50 12.06 -7.37 2.25
C TRP A 50 10.95 -7.02 3.25
N ILE A 51 10.75 -7.84 4.28
CA ILE A 51 9.79 -7.53 5.35
C ILE A 51 10.21 -6.28 6.12
N LEU A 52 11.49 -6.12 6.45
CA LEU A 52 12.02 -4.91 7.09
C LEU A 52 11.78 -3.67 6.24
N ILE A 53 12.08 -3.73 4.94
CA ILE A 53 11.83 -2.62 4.01
C ILE A 53 10.34 -2.28 3.96
N LEU A 54 9.46 -3.29 3.86
CA LEU A 54 8.02 -3.09 3.84
C LEU A 54 7.50 -2.44 5.13
N VAL A 55 8.02 -2.84 6.30
CA VAL A 55 7.60 -2.30 7.60
C VAL A 55 8.14 -0.88 7.82
N PHE A 56 9.42 -0.62 7.53
CA PHE A 56 10.05 0.68 7.77
C PHE A 56 9.67 1.74 6.74
N LEU A 57 9.53 1.39 5.45
CA LEU A 57 9.16 2.34 4.40
C LEU A 57 7.64 2.41 4.18
N GLY A 58 6.86 1.52 4.79
CA GLY A 58 5.40 1.50 4.64
C GLY A 58 4.97 1.37 3.17
N MET A 59 4.12 2.31 2.72
CA MET A 59 3.62 2.33 1.34
C MET A 59 4.72 2.42 0.29
N LEU A 60 5.79 3.18 0.54
CA LEU A 60 6.93 3.27 -0.38
C LEU A 60 7.63 1.91 -0.50
N GLY A 61 7.74 1.18 0.60
CA GLY A 61 8.29 -0.18 0.62
C GLY A 61 7.45 -1.14 -0.23
N ALA A 62 6.11 -1.03 -0.19
CA ALA A 62 5.23 -1.85 -1.02
C ALA A 62 5.38 -1.58 -2.51
N VAL A 63 5.54 -0.32 -2.91
CA VAL A 63 5.80 0.06 -4.30
C VAL A 63 7.14 -0.50 -4.76
N ILE A 64 8.21 -0.31 -3.98
CA ILE A 64 9.55 -0.83 -4.30
C ILE A 64 9.54 -2.36 -4.40
N TYR A 65 8.91 -3.05 -3.44
CA TYR A 65 8.77 -4.51 -3.45
C TYR A 65 8.05 -4.99 -4.72
N TYR A 66 6.97 -4.32 -5.12
CA TYR A 66 6.23 -4.66 -6.34
C TYR A 66 7.13 -4.58 -7.59
N PHE A 67 7.90 -3.51 -7.75
CA PHE A 67 8.79 -3.36 -8.92
C PHE A 67 10.01 -4.28 -8.87
N ALA A 68 10.66 -4.40 -7.72
CA ALA A 68 11.90 -5.15 -7.59
C ALA A 68 11.68 -6.67 -7.54
N VAL A 69 10.65 -7.14 -6.83
CA VAL A 69 10.43 -8.57 -6.58
C VAL A 69 9.36 -9.14 -7.50
N LYS A 70 8.22 -8.46 -7.64
CA LYS A 70 7.07 -9.00 -8.35
C LYS A 70 7.19 -8.89 -9.86
N ILE A 71 7.74 -7.79 -10.39
CA ILE A 71 8.05 -7.66 -11.82
C ILE A 71 9.23 -8.56 -12.24
N ASN A 72 10.29 -8.64 -11.41
CA ASN A 72 11.47 -9.42 -11.78
C ASN A 72 11.19 -10.94 -11.82
N ASN A 73 10.29 -11.45 -10.97
CA ASN A 73 9.86 -12.87 -11.00
C ASN A 73 8.89 -13.23 -12.13
N ARG A 74 8.59 -12.31 -13.06
CA ARG A 74 7.75 -12.58 -14.24
C ARG A 74 8.57 -12.93 -15.49
N LYS A 75 9.90 -12.93 -15.39
CA LYS A 75 10.81 -13.55 -16.36
C LYS A 75 11.16 -14.96 -15.91
#